data_AF-A0A1Q9W0B4-F1
#
_entry.id   AF-A0A1Q9W0B4-F1
#
_cell.length_a   1.000
_cell.length_b   1.000
_cell.length_c   1.000
_cell.angle_alpha   90.00
_cell.angle_beta   90.00
_cell.angle_gamma   90.00
#
_symmetry.space_group_name_H-M   'P 1'
#
loop_
_entity.id
_entity.type
_entity.pdbx_description
1 polymer ?
#
loop_
_entity_poly.entity_id
_entity_poly.type
_entity_poly.pdbx_seq_one_letter_code
_entity_poly.pdbx_strand_id
1 'polypeptide(L)'
;MPIRPSSSTRDLRHRLSAVVLAGSLAAGVATAPPAMADPSGSSSGSLGSSGSISGSGAVSGSVSVVDDLVAAARQQVYNITDSEFVRTPLAHSILQRIDTAPVVVLGAQLQEDCSAPQVLTDRLRAAAELLAEHPENPVIVTGGQTREDCPSEAAAMKDALAEMGVGNEIILEEEAGNTLQNVKYTAEMIRERGGTAIVVTSDPHYLRALKNYRDAGLRAFGYVGGRG
;
A
#
# COMPACT_ATOMS: atom_id res chain seq x y z
N MET A 1 -17.15 -53.55 -40.14
CA MET A 1 -16.47 -54.14 -38.97
C MET A 1 -15.45 -53.14 -38.46
N PRO A 2 -15.56 -52.70 -37.20
CA PRO A 2 -14.77 -51.61 -36.62
C PRO A 2 -13.59 -52.13 -35.80
N ILE A 3 -12.55 -51.32 -35.61
CA ILE A 3 -11.63 -51.48 -34.47
C ILE A 3 -11.43 -50.11 -33.82
N ARG A 4 -12.02 -49.99 -32.63
CA ARG A 4 -11.73 -49.00 -31.59
C ARG A 4 -10.46 -49.43 -30.86
N PRO A 5 -9.74 -48.49 -30.23
CA PRO A 5 -9.80 -48.41 -28.76
C PRO A 5 -10.00 -46.91 -28.33
N SER A 6 -10.88 -46.52 -27.39
CA SER A 6 -10.93 -46.79 -25.93
C SER A 6 -9.57 -46.47 -25.28
N SER A 7 -9.37 -45.65 -24.25
CA SER A 7 -10.19 -44.95 -23.25
C SER A 7 -9.19 -44.32 -22.26
N SER A 8 -9.66 -43.37 -21.44
CA SER A 8 -9.03 -42.98 -20.15
C SER A 8 -7.77 -42.12 -20.29
N THR A 9 -7.73 -40.89 -19.77
CA THR A 9 -7.83 -40.61 -18.33
C THR A 9 -8.55 -39.29 -18.04
N ARG A 10 -9.76 -39.40 -17.46
CA ARG A 10 -10.13 -38.51 -16.36
C ARG A 10 -9.22 -38.88 -15.19
N ASP A 11 -8.47 -37.92 -14.69
CA ASP A 11 -8.10 -37.72 -13.28
C ASP A 11 -6.75 -37.02 -13.22
N LEU A 12 -6.77 -35.71 -12.99
CA LEU A 12 -5.84 -35.15 -12.03
C LEU A 12 -6.43 -33.90 -11.39
N ARG A 13 -7.41 -34.17 -10.50
CA ARG A 13 -7.73 -33.29 -9.39
C ARG A 13 -6.53 -33.26 -8.44
N HIS A 14 -5.73 -32.20 -8.47
CA HIS A 14 -4.93 -31.77 -7.32
C HIS A 14 -5.52 -30.42 -6.90
N ARG A 15 -6.44 -30.33 -5.93
CA ARG A 15 -6.21 -30.44 -4.47
C ARG A 15 -4.90 -29.79 -4.04
N LEU A 16 -4.95 -28.48 -3.85
CA LEU A 16 -4.11 -27.80 -2.87
C LEU A 16 -5.01 -27.02 -1.91
N SER A 17 -4.80 -27.33 -0.64
CA SER A 17 -5.63 -27.06 0.50
C SER A 17 -5.66 -25.57 0.86
N ALA A 18 -6.85 -25.06 1.15
CA ALA A 18 -7.03 -23.79 1.83
C ALA A 18 -6.42 -23.86 3.23
N VAL A 19 -5.41 -23.04 3.50
CA VAL A 19 -4.94 -22.76 4.86
C VAL A 19 -5.85 -21.70 5.45
N VAL A 20 -6.79 -22.13 6.29
CA VAL A 20 -7.60 -21.25 7.13
C VAL A 20 -6.80 -20.94 8.39
N LEU A 21 -6.18 -19.76 8.44
CA LEU A 21 -5.63 -19.21 9.69
C LEU A 21 -6.71 -18.38 10.39
N ALA A 22 -7.50 -19.07 11.22
CA ALA A 22 -8.36 -18.43 12.20
C ALA A 22 -7.50 -17.93 13.37
N GLY A 23 -7.20 -16.63 13.39
CA GLY A 23 -6.55 -15.95 14.51
C GLY A 23 -7.59 -15.24 15.37
N SER A 24 -8.11 -15.92 16.38
CA SER A 24 -8.97 -15.36 17.43
C SER A 24 -8.14 -14.52 18.41
N LEU A 25 -8.35 -13.20 18.44
CA LEU A 25 -7.83 -12.34 19.52
C LEU A 25 -8.83 -12.38 20.69
N ALA A 26 -8.51 -13.23 21.68
CA ALA A 26 -9.17 -13.27 22.96
C ALA A 26 -8.77 -12.04 23.80
N ALA A 27 -9.78 -11.35 24.34
CA ALA A 27 -9.63 -10.27 25.29
C ALA A 27 -9.02 -10.78 26.61
N GLY A 28 -7.80 -10.33 26.93
CA GLY A 28 -7.17 -10.55 28.22
C GLY A 28 -7.52 -9.43 29.20
N VAL A 29 -8.38 -9.74 30.17
CA VAL A 29 -8.62 -8.94 31.38
C VAL A 29 -7.34 -8.96 32.22
N ALA A 30 -6.73 -7.79 32.45
CA ALA A 30 -5.61 -7.64 33.36
C ALA A 30 -6.11 -7.51 34.80
N THR A 31 -5.88 -8.56 35.60
CA THR A 31 -6.03 -8.55 37.06
C THR A 31 -4.78 -7.94 37.73
N ALA A 32 -4.97 -6.90 38.55
CA ALA A 32 -3.91 -6.27 39.33
C ALA A 32 -3.47 -7.13 40.54
N PRO A 33 -2.18 -7.15 40.92
CA PRO A 33 -1.73 -7.70 42.20
C PRO A 33 -1.59 -6.62 43.29
N PRO A 34 -1.55 -7.01 44.58
CA PRO A 34 -1.85 -6.14 45.72
C PRO A 34 -0.63 -5.37 46.28
N ALA A 35 -0.94 -4.27 46.97
CA ALA A 35 -0.04 -3.48 47.78
C ALA A 35 0.26 -4.14 49.14
N MET A 36 1.48 -3.91 49.67
CA MET A 36 1.97 -3.96 51.08
C MET A 36 3.49 -4.22 51.04
N ALA A 37 4.40 -3.72 51.88
CA ALA A 37 4.46 -2.67 52.89
C ALA A 37 5.97 -2.49 53.26
N ASP A 38 6.35 -1.29 53.68
CA ASP A 38 7.62 -0.87 54.32
C ASP A 38 7.92 -1.64 55.63
N PRO A 39 9.16 -1.63 56.24
CA PRO A 39 9.88 -0.38 56.58
C PRO A 39 11.43 -0.36 56.75
N SER A 40 11.93 0.89 56.80
CA SER A 40 13.01 1.46 57.63
C SER A 40 14.50 1.20 57.30
N GLY A 41 15.25 2.31 57.14
CA GLY A 41 16.72 2.35 57.13
C GLY A 41 17.27 3.72 56.69
N SER A 42 17.75 4.52 57.65
CA SER A 42 18.25 5.90 57.56
C SER A 42 19.65 6.06 56.95
N SER A 43 19.91 7.16 56.19
CA SER A 43 20.94 8.18 56.48
C SER A 43 21.21 9.19 55.35
N SER A 44 21.14 10.49 55.71
CA SER A 44 21.97 11.65 55.31
C SER A 44 22.32 11.98 53.84
N GLY A 45 22.03 13.23 53.43
CA GLY A 45 22.71 13.95 52.35
C GLY A 45 21.93 15.18 51.87
N SER A 46 22.46 16.38 52.13
CA SER A 46 21.86 17.68 51.78
C SER A 46 22.11 18.10 50.33
N LEU A 47 21.18 18.89 49.75
CA LEU A 47 21.39 20.21 49.13
C LEU A 47 20.25 20.51 48.14
N GLY A 48 19.91 21.80 48.04
CA GLY A 48 18.64 22.31 47.56
C GLY A 48 18.43 22.33 46.05
N SER A 49 17.17 22.50 45.66
CA SER A 49 16.75 23.44 44.61
C SER A 49 15.23 23.43 44.52
N SER A 50 14.64 24.61 44.68
CA SER A 50 13.23 24.94 44.53
C SER A 50 12.68 24.55 43.16
N GLY A 51 11.45 24.02 43.14
CA GLY A 51 10.68 23.76 41.93
C GLY A 51 9.26 23.34 42.29
N SER A 52 8.38 24.32 42.47
CA SER A 52 6.95 24.12 42.71
C SER A 52 6.30 23.43 41.51
N ILE A 53 5.89 22.17 41.67
CA ILE A 53 4.95 21.52 40.76
C ILE A 53 3.52 21.80 41.23
N SER A 54 2.91 22.84 40.65
CA SER A 54 1.46 23.01 40.73
C SER A 54 0.80 21.93 39.89
N GLY A 55 0.06 21.04 40.56
CA GLY A 55 -0.82 20.08 39.92
C GLY A 55 -2.00 20.78 39.26
N SER A 56 -2.26 20.42 38.01
CA SER A 56 -3.58 20.54 37.37
C SER A 56 -3.68 19.53 36.22
N GLY A 57 -4.42 18.45 36.47
CA GLY A 57 -5.25 17.79 35.47
C GLY A 57 -4.57 17.08 34.30
N ALA A 58 -3.82 16.02 34.59
CA ALA A 58 -3.46 15.01 33.59
C ALA A 58 -4.70 14.17 33.21
N VAL A 59 -5.35 14.52 32.10
CA VAL A 59 -6.24 13.63 31.31
C VAL A 59 -5.76 13.53 29.84
N SER A 60 -4.62 14.15 29.50
CA SER A 60 -4.08 14.12 28.12
C SER A 60 -3.02 13.03 27.86
N GLY A 61 -2.45 12.43 28.90
CA GLY A 61 -1.29 11.52 28.78
C GLY A 61 -1.62 10.05 28.49
N SER A 62 -2.83 9.58 28.78
CA SER A 62 -3.23 8.19 28.49
C SER A 62 -3.67 8.00 27.04
N VAL A 63 -4.30 9.01 26.44
CA VAL A 63 -4.74 9.00 25.04
C VAL A 63 -3.53 9.00 24.11
N SER A 64 -2.50 9.82 24.40
CA SER A 64 -1.29 9.87 23.57
C SER A 64 -0.53 8.55 23.55
N VAL A 65 -0.44 7.83 24.69
CA VAL A 65 0.26 6.54 24.75
C VAL A 65 -0.45 5.47 23.91
N VAL A 66 -1.78 5.46 23.92
CA VAL A 66 -2.56 4.54 23.07
C VAL A 66 -2.38 4.90 21.59
N ASP A 67 -2.44 6.18 21.24
CA ASP A 67 -2.24 6.66 19.87
C ASP A 67 -0.83 6.34 19.36
N ASP A 68 0.19 6.51 20.19
CA ASP A 68 1.58 6.17 19.88
C ASP A 68 1.75 4.66 19.66
N LEU A 69 1.12 3.82 20.49
CA LEU A 69 1.14 2.37 20.32
C LEU A 69 0.45 1.95 19.02
N VAL A 70 -0.70 2.53 18.71
CA VAL A 70 -1.43 2.26 17.46
C VAL A 70 -0.60 2.72 16.26
N ALA A 71 0.06 3.88 16.33
CA ALA A 71 0.96 4.37 15.29
C ALA A 71 2.16 3.43 15.08
N ALA A 72 2.80 2.97 16.17
CA ALA A 72 3.90 2.02 16.11
C ALA A 72 3.46 0.67 15.51
N ALA A 73 2.29 0.16 15.90
CA ALA A 73 1.73 -1.07 15.33
C ALA A 73 1.45 -0.92 13.82
N ARG A 74 0.88 0.21 13.38
CA ARG A 74 0.69 0.51 11.94
C ARG A 74 2.02 0.54 11.19
N GLN A 75 3.03 1.17 11.77
CA GLN A 75 4.35 1.25 11.14
C GLN A 75 4.99 -0.14 10.99
N GLN A 76 4.83 -1.03 11.97
CA GLN A 76 5.29 -2.41 11.85
C GLN A 76 4.56 -3.17 10.74
N VAL A 77 3.24 -3.01 10.63
CA VAL A 77 2.46 -3.58 9.51
C VAL A 77 3.01 -3.09 8.18
N TYR A 78 3.25 -1.77 8.04
CA TYR A 78 3.80 -1.21 6.81
C TYR A 78 5.19 -1.71 6.47
N ASN A 79 6.09 -1.82 7.45
CA ASN A 79 7.43 -2.38 7.24
C ASN A 79 7.37 -3.82 6.68
N ILE A 80 6.39 -4.62 7.14
CA ILE A 80 6.19 -5.99 6.66
C ILE A 80 5.59 -5.97 5.25
N THR A 81 4.52 -5.19 5.03
CA THR A 81 3.81 -5.16 3.74
C THR A 81 4.65 -4.53 2.62
N ASP A 82 5.57 -3.63 2.96
CA ASP A 82 6.46 -2.96 2.01
C ASP A 82 7.73 -3.76 1.73
N SER A 83 7.93 -4.90 2.40
CA SER A 83 9.06 -5.79 2.14
C SER A 83 8.96 -6.41 0.75
N GLU A 84 10.12 -6.58 0.11
CA GLU A 84 10.24 -7.13 -1.25
C GLU A 84 9.54 -8.49 -1.39
N PHE A 85 9.62 -9.34 -0.36
CA PHE A 85 9.03 -10.67 -0.35
C PHE A 85 7.50 -10.66 -0.23
N VAL A 86 6.92 -9.66 0.46
CA VAL A 86 5.48 -9.62 0.75
C VAL A 86 4.72 -8.82 -0.30
N ARG A 87 5.30 -7.74 -0.83
CA ARG A 87 4.58 -6.75 -1.66
C ARG A 87 3.89 -7.38 -2.88
N THR A 88 4.58 -8.27 -3.61
CA THR A 88 4.05 -8.91 -4.82
C THR A 88 2.90 -9.87 -4.49
N PRO A 89 3.09 -10.94 -3.67
CA PRO A 89 1.98 -11.84 -3.35
C PRO A 89 0.81 -11.13 -2.65
N LEU A 90 1.09 -10.06 -1.89
CA LEU A 90 0.06 -9.21 -1.30
C LEU A 90 -0.75 -8.44 -2.34
N ALA A 91 -0.11 -7.86 -3.35
CA ALA A 91 -0.80 -7.16 -4.43
C ALA A 91 -1.79 -8.08 -5.17
N HIS A 92 -1.34 -9.27 -5.62
CA HIS A 92 -2.25 -10.25 -6.24
C HIS A 92 -3.37 -10.67 -5.28
N SER A 93 -3.04 -10.90 -4.01
CA SER A 93 -4.03 -11.29 -2.97
C SER A 93 -5.09 -10.22 -2.69
N ILE A 94 -4.76 -8.94 -2.89
CA ILE A 94 -5.70 -7.83 -2.74
C ILE A 94 -6.58 -7.73 -3.98
N LEU A 95 -5.99 -7.73 -5.18
CA LEU A 95 -6.74 -7.60 -6.43
C LEU A 95 -7.72 -8.78 -6.63
N GLN A 96 -7.32 -10.00 -6.29
CA GLN A 96 -8.19 -11.19 -6.31
C GLN A 96 -9.40 -11.13 -5.37
N ARG A 97 -9.38 -10.24 -4.37
CA ARG A 97 -10.43 -10.13 -3.35
C ARG A 97 -11.26 -8.85 -3.47
N ILE A 98 -10.73 -7.86 -4.16
CA ILE A 98 -11.30 -6.52 -4.26
C ILE A 98 -11.21 -6.10 -5.72
N ASP A 99 -12.17 -6.56 -6.51
CA ASP A 99 -12.24 -6.30 -7.96
C ASP A 99 -12.34 -4.79 -8.27
N THR A 100 -12.82 -3.99 -7.33
CA THR A 100 -12.89 -2.52 -7.46
C THR A 100 -11.57 -1.82 -7.16
N ALA A 101 -10.60 -2.49 -6.53
CA ALA A 101 -9.36 -1.83 -6.12
C ALA A 101 -8.54 -1.44 -7.36
N PRO A 102 -8.23 -0.14 -7.54
CA PRO A 102 -7.47 0.29 -8.70
C PRO A 102 -5.98 -0.03 -8.56
N VAL A 103 -5.37 -0.32 -9.71
CA VAL A 103 -3.91 -0.24 -9.90
C VAL A 103 -3.58 1.20 -10.32
N VAL A 104 -2.89 1.93 -9.45
CA VAL A 104 -2.51 3.33 -9.66
C VAL A 104 -1.08 3.41 -10.16
N VAL A 105 -0.88 3.83 -11.41
CA VAL A 105 0.45 3.99 -12.01
C VAL A 105 0.91 5.44 -11.90
N LEU A 106 2.03 5.66 -11.22
CA LEU A 106 2.60 7.00 -11.08
C LEU A 106 3.40 7.39 -12.33
N GLY A 107 3.14 8.58 -12.85
CA GLY A 107 3.88 9.17 -13.96
C GLY A 107 5.34 9.52 -13.64
N ALA A 108 6.07 9.79 -14.72
CA ALA A 108 7.43 10.33 -14.69
C ALA A 108 7.63 11.21 -15.93
N GLN A 109 8.46 12.24 -15.77
CA GLN A 109 8.65 13.26 -16.79
C GLN A 109 9.03 12.65 -18.14
N LEU A 110 8.24 12.94 -19.17
CA LEU A 110 8.50 12.52 -20.55
C LEU A 110 9.81 13.13 -21.07
N GLN A 111 10.44 12.42 -22.01
CA GLN A 111 11.64 12.90 -22.70
C GLN A 111 11.33 14.05 -23.65
N GLU A 112 12.35 14.71 -24.19
CA GLU A 112 12.17 15.86 -25.10
C GLU A 112 11.45 15.50 -26.40
N ASP A 113 11.55 14.25 -26.84
CA ASP A 113 10.83 13.67 -27.98
C ASP A 113 9.45 13.10 -27.61
N CYS A 114 8.94 13.46 -26.42
CA CYS A 114 7.71 12.97 -25.81
C CYS A 114 7.66 11.46 -25.53
N SER A 115 8.79 10.74 -25.63
CA SER A 115 8.85 9.32 -25.29
C SER A 115 8.88 9.08 -23.77
N ALA A 116 8.37 7.92 -23.34
CA ALA A 116 8.43 7.50 -21.95
C ALA A 116 9.88 7.18 -21.53
N PRO A 117 10.40 7.73 -20.42
CA PRO A 117 11.71 7.33 -19.92
C PRO A 117 11.68 5.87 -19.44
N GLN A 118 12.86 5.26 -19.26
CA GLN A 118 12.98 3.86 -18.83
C GLN A 118 12.21 3.57 -17.53
N VAL A 119 12.28 4.49 -16.56
CA VAL A 119 11.56 4.35 -15.28
C VAL A 119 10.03 4.30 -15.47
N LEU A 120 9.47 5.04 -16.43
CA LEU A 120 8.06 5.00 -16.75
C LEU A 120 7.71 3.70 -17.46
N THR A 121 8.55 3.29 -18.41
CA THR A 121 8.42 2.03 -19.15
C THR A 121 8.42 0.82 -18.20
N ASP A 122 9.28 0.81 -17.19
CA ASP A 122 9.36 -0.28 -16.21
C ASP A 122 8.11 -0.33 -15.30
N ARG A 123 7.56 0.83 -14.93
CA ARG A 123 6.27 0.90 -14.21
C ARG A 123 5.13 0.38 -15.06
N LEU A 124 5.07 0.78 -16.34
CA LEU A 124 4.02 0.34 -17.26
C LEU A 124 4.09 -1.16 -17.51
N ARG A 125 5.29 -1.72 -17.69
CA ARG A 125 5.49 -3.17 -17.81
C ARG A 125 5.01 -3.90 -16.55
N ALA A 126 5.40 -3.42 -15.37
CA ALA A 126 4.99 -4.03 -14.11
C ALA A 126 3.46 -3.94 -13.89
N ALA A 127 2.84 -2.82 -14.27
CA ALA A 127 1.39 -2.68 -14.25
C ALA A 127 0.72 -3.67 -15.22
N ALA A 128 1.21 -3.77 -16.46
CA ALA A 128 0.68 -4.69 -17.47
C ALA A 128 0.80 -6.16 -17.04
N GLU A 129 1.94 -6.56 -16.47
CA GLU A 129 2.16 -7.91 -15.92
C GLU A 129 1.15 -8.21 -14.79
N LEU A 130 0.94 -7.26 -13.88
CA LEU A 130 -0.02 -7.41 -12.79
C LEU A 130 -1.45 -7.52 -13.33
N LEU A 131 -1.83 -6.64 -14.25
CA LEU A 131 -3.20 -6.53 -14.77
C LEU A 131 -3.58 -7.69 -15.69
N ALA A 132 -2.60 -8.35 -16.33
CA ALA A 132 -2.84 -9.56 -17.12
C ALA A 132 -3.49 -10.69 -16.30
N GLU A 133 -3.24 -10.75 -14.99
CA GLU A 133 -3.87 -11.70 -14.07
C GLU A 133 -5.17 -11.17 -13.43
N HIS A 134 -5.43 -9.87 -13.52
CA HIS A 134 -6.55 -9.19 -12.86
C HIS A 134 -7.34 -8.29 -13.85
N PRO A 135 -8.02 -8.87 -14.86
CA PRO A 135 -8.64 -8.12 -15.97
C PRO A 135 -9.82 -7.23 -15.57
N GLU A 136 -10.43 -7.47 -14.41
CA GLU A 136 -11.59 -6.71 -13.91
C GLU A 136 -11.18 -5.46 -13.12
N ASN A 137 -9.93 -5.40 -12.64
CA ASN A 137 -9.48 -4.28 -11.81
C ASN A 137 -9.21 -3.03 -12.67
N PRO A 138 -9.69 -1.85 -12.27
CA PRO A 138 -9.45 -0.62 -13.01
C PRO A 138 -8.00 -0.15 -12.84
N VAL A 139 -7.54 0.64 -13.81
CA VAL A 139 -6.22 1.29 -13.79
C VAL A 139 -6.42 2.79 -13.68
N ILE A 140 -5.72 3.43 -12.75
CA ILE A 140 -5.64 4.88 -12.68
C ILE A 140 -4.23 5.28 -13.09
N VAL A 141 -4.09 6.06 -14.15
CA VAL A 141 -2.80 6.62 -14.56
C VAL A 141 -2.77 8.10 -14.19
N THR A 142 -1.77 8.53 -13.44
CA THR A 142 -1.68 9.89 -12.86
C THR A 142 -0.39 10.58 -13.25
N GLY A 143 -0.53 11.75 -13.88
CA GLY A 143 0.57 12.61 -14.27
C GLY A 143 0.15 13.60 -15.35
N GLY A 144 0.46 14.87 -15.13
CA GLY A 144 0.01 15.97 -15.98
C GLY A 144 0.94 16.27 -17.14
N GLN A 145 0.73 17.44 -17.74
CA GLN A 145 1.52 17.89 -18.87
C GLN A 145 2.90 18.37 -18.42
N THR A 146 3.94 17.84 -19.05
CA THR A 146 5.34 18.17 -18.75
C THR A 146 5.90 19.25 -19.69
N ARG A 147 5.37 19.33 -20.92
CA ARG A 147 5.78 20.24 -21.99
C ARG A 147 4.57 20.58 -22.87
N GLU A 148 4.51 21.81 -23.41
CA GLU A 148 3.39 22.26 -24.26
C GLU A 148 3.20 21.39 -25.51
N ASP A 149 4.30 20.93 -26.11
CA ASP A 149 4.29 20.11 -27.34
C ASP A 149 4.10 18.60 -27.09
N CYS A 150 3.96 18.17 -25.83
CA CYS A 150 3.77 16.76 -25.47
C CYS A 150 2.38 16.52 -24.86
N PRO A 151 1.85 15.29 -24.98
CA PRO A 151 0.69 14.87 -24.20
C PRO A 151 0.99 14.91 -22.69
N SER A 152 -0.06 14.79 -21.87
CA SER A 152 0.10 14.52 -20.45
C SER A 152 0.80 13.17 -20.24
N GLU A 153 1.51 13.01 -19.12
CA GLU A 153 2.10 11.71 -18.75
C GLU A 153 1.00 10.64 -18.69
N ALA A 154 -0.17 10.96 -18.15
CA ALA A 154 -1.33 10.06 -18.08
C ALA A 154 -1.84 9.62 -19.45
N ALA A 155 -1.96 10.53 -20.42
CA ALA A 155 -2.35 10.18 -21.79
C ALA A 155 -1.32 9.25 -22.44
N ALA A 156 -0.02 9.57 -22.32
CA ALA A 156 1.05 8.71 -22.83
C ALA A 156 1.05 7.32 -22.16
N MET A 157 0.78 7.25 -20.85
CA MET A 157 0.66 5.99 -20.12
C MET A 157 -0.52 5.14 -20.61
N LYS A 158 -1.68 5.75 -20.87
CA LYS A 158 -2.85 5.04 -21.40
C LYS A 158 -2.56 4.39 -22.74
N ASP A 159 -1.96 5.14 -23.67
CA ASP A 159 -1.63 4.63 -25.00
C ASP A 159 -0.61 3.48 -24.90
N ALA A 160 0.43 3.66 -24.08
CA ALA A 160 1.43 2.61 -23.85
C ALA A 160 0.84 1.34 -23.21
N LEU A 161 -0.09 1.44 -22.25
CA LEU A 161 -0.76 0.27 -21.67
C LEU A 161 -1.63 -0.45 -22.71
N ALA A 162 -2.35 0.31 -23.54
CA ALA A 162 -3.14 -0.26 -24.63
C ALA A 162 -2.26 -1.00 -25.65
N GLU A 163 -1.10 -0.45 -26.02
CA GLU A 163 -0.11 -1.10 -26.89
C GLU A 163 0.46 -2.39 -26.26
N MET A 164 0.57 -2.44 -24.93
CA MET A 164 0.96 -3.64 -24.17
C MET A 164 -0.17 -4.68 -24.04
N GLY A 165 -1.36 -4.42 -24.60
CA GLY A 165 -2.50 -5.33 -24.58
C GLY A 165 -3.34 -5.28 -23.30
N VAL A 166 -3.21 -4.22 -22.50
CA VAL A 166 -4.04 -4.02 -21.30
C VAL A 166 -5.46 -3.64 -21.74
N GLY A 167 -6.41 -4.54 -21.49
CA GLY A 167 -7.85 -4.36 -21.80
C GLY A 167 -8.69 -3.82 -20.63
N ASN A 168 -8.06 -3.54 -19.49
CA ASN A 168 -8.73 -3.04 -18.29
C ASN A 168 -9.33 -1.63 -18.51
N GLU A 169 -10.28 -1.23 -17.66
CA GLU A 169 -10.75 0.16 -17.62
C GLU A 169 -9.60 1.10 -17.23
N ILE A 170 -9.22 2.03 -18.11
CA ILE A 170 -8.16 3.02 -17.84
C ILE A 170 -8.78 4.39 -17.55
N ILE A 171 -8.51 4.91 -16.36
CA ILE A 171 -8.94 6.22 -15.86
C ILE A 171 -7.74 7.16 -15.90
N LEU A 172 -7.91 8.32 -16.53
CA LEU A 172 -6.88 9.35 -16.67
C LEU A 172 -6.99 10.39 -15.56
N GLU A 173 -5.86 10.72 -14.93
CA GLU A 173 -5.69 11.89 -14.09
C GLU A 173 -4.53 12.73 -14.64
N GLU A 174 -4.86 13.87 -15.27
CA GLU A 174 -3.94 14.64 -16.13
C GLU A 174 -3.50 15.98 -15.50
N GLU A 175 -3.80 16.23 -14.23
CA GLU A 175 -3.54 17.52 -13.58
C GLU A 175 -2.31 17.48 -12.66
N ALA A 176 -1.87 16.30 -12.23
CA ALA A 176 -0.81 16.21 -11.23
C ALA A 176 0.60 16.47 -11.77
N GLY A 177 1.29 17.49 -11.24
CA GLY A 177 2.68 17.80 -11.56
C GLY A 177 3.70 17.32 -10.50
N ASN A 178 3.24 16.69 -9.41
CA ASN A 178 4.12 16.18 -8.36
C ASN A 178 3.45 15.08 -7.52
N THR A 179 4.26 14.36 -6.73
CA THR A 179 3.78 13.23 -5.92
C THR A 179 2.63 13.56 -4.96
N LEU A 180 2.56 14.76 -4.40
CA LEU A 180 1.46 15.15 -3.51
C LEU A 180 0.17 15.41 -4.30
N GLN A 181 0.29 16.00 -5.49
CA GLN A 181 -0.84 16.19 -6.40
C GLN A 181 -1.37 14.86 -6.93
N ASN A 182 -0.49 13.90 -7.28
CA ASN A 182 -0.93 12.56 -7.70
C ASN A 182 -1.85 11.95 -6.64
N VAL A 183 -1.45 12.01 -5.36
CA VAL A 183 -2.26 11.52 -4.26
C VAL A 183 -3.54 12.32 -4.11
N LYS A 184 -3.46 13.65 -4.11
CA LYS A 184 -4.63 14.53 -3.94
C LYS A 184 -5.71 14.24 -4.99
N TYR A 185 -5.33 14.15 -6.25
CA TYR A 185 -6.26 14.02 -7.37
C TYR A 185 -6.78 12.59 -7.54
N THR A 186 -5.97 11.57 -7.22
CA THR A 186 -6.44 10.18 -7.26
C THR A 186 -7.19 9.75 -6.00
N ALA A 187 -7.07 10.45 -4.87
CA ALA A 187 -7.62 10.00 -3.59
C ALA A 187 -9.14 9.82 -3.61
N GLU A 188 -9.89 10.74 -4.23
CA GLU A 188 -11.34 10.63 -4.35
C GLU A 188 -11.73 9.44 -5.24
N MET A 189 -11.07 9.27 -6.39
CA MET A 189 -11.27 8.14 -7.30
C MET A 189 -11.05 6.79 -6.60
N ILE A 190 -10.04 6.71 -5.73
CA ILE A 190 -9.74 5.51 -4.92
C ILE A 190 -10.80 5.31 -3.83
N ARG A 191 -11.28 6.38 -3.17
CA ARG A 191 -12.31 6.28 -2.12
C ARG A 191 -13.65 5.79 -2.66
N GLU A 192 -14.06 6.28 -3.82
CA GLU A 192 -15.25 5.79 -4.54
C GLU A 192 -15.17 4.29 -4.84
N ARG A 193 -13.94 3.76 -4.94
CA ARG A 193 -13.62 2.34 -5.20
C ARG A 193 -13.35 1.51 -3.93
N GLY A 194 -13.65 2.04 -2.75
CA GLY A 194 -13.50 1.35 -1.47
C GLY A 194 -12.18 1.65 -0.73
N GLY A 195 -11.43 2.67 -1.17
CA GLY A 195 -10.31 3.25 -0.42
C GLY A 195 -9.03 2.41 -0.38
N THR A 196 -8.97 1.31 -1.15
CA THR A 196 -7.81 0.42 -1.25
C THR A 196 -7.23 0.48 -2.65
N ALA A 197 -5.90 0.60 -2.77
CA ALA A 197 -5.22 0.69 -4.06
C ALA A 197 -3.86 -0.01 -4.07
N ILE A 198 -3.48 -0.52 -5.23
CA ILE A 198 -2.10 -0.95 -5.51
C ILE A 198 -1.40 0.18 -6.24
N VAL A 199 -0.30 0.70 -5.68
CA VAL A 199 0.44 1.83 -6.25
C VAL A 199 1.68 1.30 -6.95
N VAL A 200 1.72 1.45 -8.26
CA VAL A 200 2.84 1.09 -9.13
C VAL A 200 3.80 2.26 -9.25
N THR A 201 5.06 2.03 -8.89
CA THR A 201 6.12 3.04 -8.84
C THR A 201 7.49 2.39 -8.92
N SER A 202 8.57 3.15 -8.72
CA SER A 202 9.96 2.68 -8.81
C SER A 202 10.77 3.03 -7.55
N ASP A 203 11.84 2.28 -7.33
CA ASP A 203 12.84 2.60 -6.31
C ASP A 203 13.62 3.89 -6.66
N PRO A 204 14.13 4.66 -5.68
CA PRO A 204 13.93 4.54 -4.23
C PRO A 204 12.69 5.31 -3.73
N HIS A 205 11.86 5.86 -4.63
CA HIS A 205 10.80 6.81 -4.25
C HIS A 205 9.48 6.15 -3.84
N TYR A 206 9.37 4.83 -3.90
CA TYR A 206 8.12 4.13 -3.62
C TYR A 206 7.61 4.31 -2.19
N LEU A 207 8.48 4.22 -1.18
CA LEU A 207 8.07 4.38 0.24
C LEU A 207 7.49 5.77 0.51
N ARG A 208 8.07 6.81 -0.11
CA ARG A 208 7.56 8.19 0.01
C ARG A 208 6.17 8.31 -0.62
N ALA A 209 5.98 7.72 -1.80
CA ALA A 209 4.67 7.72 -2.45
C ALA A 209 3.61 7.01 -1.59
N LEU A 210 3.90 5.79 -1.12
CA LEU A 210 2.98 5.02 -0.26
C LEU A 210 2.63 5.75 1.02
N LYS A 211 3.62 6.40 1.66
CA LYS A 211 3.37 7.23 2.84
C LYS A 211 2.34 8.32 2.56
N ASN A 212 2.48 9.06 1.45
CA ASN A 212 1.54 10.13 1.11
C ASN A 212 0.11 9.59 0.91
N TYR A 213 -0.06 8.45 0.25
CA TYR A 213 -1.38 7.80 0.11
C TYR A 213 -1.97 7.39 1.47
N ARG A 214 -1.14 6.82 2.36
CA ARG A 214 -1.56 6.39 3.71
C ARG A 214 -1.90 7.57 4.61
N ASP A 215 -1.14 8.65 4.54
CA ASP A 215 -1.42 9.91 5.24
C ASP A 215 -2.74 10.53 4.75
N ALA A 216 -3.11 10.31 3.48
CA ALA A 216 -4.42 10.69 2.92
C ALA A 216 -5.58 9.75 3.33
N GLY A 217 -5.33 8.78 4.21
CA GLY A 217 -6.31 7.84 4.74
C GLY A 217 -6.61 6.65 3.82
N LEU A 218 -5.76 6.39 2.83
CA LEU A 218 -5.96 5.31 1.86
C LEU A 218 -5.18 4.05 2.26
N ARG A 219 -5.75 2.88 1.98
CA ARG A 219 -5.08 1.59 2.14
C ARG A 219 -4.24 1.32 0.89
N ALA A 220 -3.05 1.91 0.86
CA ALA A 220 -2.14 1.80 -0.28
C ALA A 220 -1.04 0.76 -0.04
N PHE A 221 -0.82 -0.09 -1.04
CA PHE A 221 0.20 -1.13 -1.08
C PHE A 221 1.06 -0.95 -2.33
N GLY A 222 2.38 -1.17 -2.20
CA GLY A 222 3.31 -0.95 -3.30
C GLY A 222 3.42 -2.13 -4.24
N TYR A 223 3.57 -1.83 -5.53
CA TYR A 223 4.08 -2.76 -6.53
C TYR A 223 5.20 -2.06 -7.29
N VAL A 224 6.38 -2.67 -7.40
CA VAL A 224 7.56 -1.99 -7.94
C VAL A 224 7.94 -2.58 -9.28
N GLY A 225 7.97 -1.71 -10.29
CA GLY A 225 8.46 -2.02 -11.64
C GLY A 225 9.88 -1.55 -11.83
N GLY A 226 10.82 -2.48 -11.91
CA GLY A 226 12.24 -2.19 -12.14
C GLY A 226 12.94 -1.48 -10.98
N ARG A 227 14.26 -1.30 -11.12
CA ARG A 227 15.10 -0.60 -10.12
C ARG A 227 15.45 0.84 -10.48
N GLY A 228 15.01 1.32 -11.64
CA GLY A 228 15.42 2.63 -12.17
C GLY A 228 16.86 2.60 -12.68
#